data_AF-A0A4R5VUU7-F1
#
_entry.id   AF-A0A4R5VUU7-F1
#
_cell.length_a   1.000
_cell.length_b   1.000
_cell.length_c   1.000
_cell.angle_alpha   90.00
_cell.angle_beta   90.00
_cell.angle_gamma   90.00
#
_symmetry.space_group_name_H-M   'P 1'
#
loop_
_entity.id
_entity.type
_entity.pdbx_description
1 polymer ?
#
loop_
_entity_poly.entity_id
_entity_poly.type
_entity_poly.pdbx_seq_one_letter_code
_entity_poly.pdbx_strand_id
1 'polypeptide(L)' 'MKDYFIRLIFGLLTIGVVLGIAYIFNFEWLKDGELDRNLYILPIAIVGGWVGWYLYKGIKRRNDNIF' A
#
# COMPACT_ATOMS: atom_id res chain seq x y z
N MET A 1 13.91 12.31 2.21
CA MET A 1 12.55 12.87 2.05
C MET A 1 11.78 12.22 0.90
N LYS A 2 12.28 12.27 -0.35
CA LYS A 2 11.57 11.75 -1.53
C LYS A 2 11.16 10.26 -1.44
N ASP A 3 12.05 9.41 -0.92
CA ASP A 3 11.75 7.98 -0.71
C ASP A 3 10.63 7.71 0.30
N TYR A 4 10.60 8.48 1.40
CA TYR A 4 9.56 8.37 2.42
C TYR A 4 8.19 8.83 1.88
N PHE A 5 8.18 9.89 1.07
CA PHE A 5 6.97 10.36 0.41
C PHE A 5 6.38 9.32 -0.56
N ILE A 6 7.24 8.66 -1.34
CA ILE A 6 6.83 7.57 -2.25
C ILE A 6 6.23 6.41 -1.45
N ARG A 7 6.89 5.96 -0.37
CA ARG A 7 6.37 4.92 0.51
C ARG A 7 5.01 5.28 1.11
N LEU A 8 4.83 6.53 1.51
CA LEU A 8 3.57 7.04 2.07
C LEU A 8 2.44 7.03 1.02
N ILE A 9 2.69 7.51 -0.20
CA ILE A 9 1.71 7.46 -1.28
C ILE A 9 1.31 6.02 -1.60
N PHE A 10 2.29 5.11 -1.73
CA PHE A 10 1.99 3.70 -2.00
C PHE A 10 1.25 3.03 -0.83
N GLY A 11 1.57 3.38 0.41
CA GLY A 11 0.84 2.92 1.58
C GLY A 11 -0.63 3.36 1.56
N LEU A 12 -0.88 4.65 1.30
CA LEU A 12 -2.25 5.20 1.15
C LEU A 12 -3.02 4.55 -0.02
N LEU A 13 -2.36 4.36 -1.17
CA LEU A 13 -2.92 3.64 -2.31
C LEU A 13 -3.31 2.21 -1.92
N THR A 14 -2.45 1.52 -1.18
CA THR A 14 -2.72 0.15 -0.72
C THR A 14 -3.93 0.11 0.19
N ILE A 15 -4.05 1.04 1.14
CA ILE A 15 -5.23 1.15 2.01
C ILE A 15 -6.50 1.33 1.18
N GLY A 16 -6.49 2.27 0.21
CA GLY A 16 -7.63 2.52 -0.66
C GLY A 16 -8.05 1.29 -1.47
N VAL A 17 -7.09 0.57 -2.05
CA VAL A 17 -7.35 -0.67 -2.80
C VAL A 17 -7.91 -1.76 -1.88
N VAL A 18 -7.33 -1.97 -0.70
CA VAL A 18 -7.77 -2.99 0.26
C VAL A 18 -9.19 -2.71 0.74
N LEU A 19 -9.52 -1.45 1.06
CA LEU A 19 -10.88 -1.06 1.44
C LEU A 19 -11.86 -1.22 0.28
N GLY A 20 -11.46 -0.87 -0.94
CA GLY A 20 -12.29 -1.08 -2.14
C GLY A 20 -12.59 -2.54 -2.40
N ILE A 21 -11.58 -3.42 -2.28
CA ILE A 21 -11.74 -4.87 -2.38
C ILE A 21 -12.64 -5.37 -1.23
N ALA A 22 -12.40 -4.92 0.00
CA ALA A 22 -13.22 -5.29 1.14
C ALA A 22 -14.70 -4.98 0.95
N TYR A 23 -15.00 -3.81 0.38
CA TYR A 23 -16.35 -3.40 0.05
C TYR A 23 -17.01 -4.29 -1.01
N ILE A 24 -16.30 -4.59 -2.11
CA ILE A 24 -16.82 -5.42 -3.21
C ILE A 24 -17.05 -6.87 -2.75
N PHE A 25 -16.12 -7.43 -1.99
CA PHE A 25 -16.15 -8.84 -1.58
C PHE A 25 -16.83 -9.07 -0.22
N ASN A 26 -17.33 -8.03 0.45
CA ASN A 26 -17.98 -8.10 1.75
C ASN A 26 -17.12 -8.80 2.83
N PHE A 27 -15.82 -8.52 2.87
CA PHE A 27 -14.93 -9.12 3.88
C PHE A 27 -15.33 -8.70 5.30
N GLU A 28 -15.75 -9.67 6.12
CA GLU A 28 -16.25 -9.44 7.48
C GLU A 28 -15.22 -8.72 8.39
N TRP A 29 -13.98 -9.18 8.39
CA TRP A 29 -12.87 -8.64 9.20
C TRP A 29 -12.37 -7.23 8.79
N LEU A 30 -12.93 -6.66 7.72
CA LEU A 30 -12.63 -5.32 7.22
C LEU A 30 -13.86 -4.40 7.22
N LYS A 31 -14.98 -4.84 7.79
CA LYS A 31 -16.20 -4.02 7.92
C LYS A 31 -16.02 -2.86 8.89
N ASP A 32 -16.73 -1.77 8.60
CA ASP A 32 -16.79 -0.61 9.47
C ASP A 32 -17.42 -0.97 10.82
N GLY A 33 -16.72 -0.67 11.92
CA GLY A 33 -17.18 -0.90 13.29
C GLY A 33 -16.34 -1.89 14.09
N GLU A 34 -15.51 -2.71 13.44
CA GLU A 34 -14.61 -3.63 14.14
C GLU A 34 -13.26 -2.98 14.44
N LEU A 35 -12.81 -3.05 15.70
CA LEU A 35 -11.48 -2.59 16.13
C LEU A 35 -10.35 -3.34 15.41
N ASP A 36 -10.62 -4.59 15.04
CA ASP A 36 -9.67 -5.47 14.36
C ASP A 36 -9.31 -4.98 12.96
N ARG A 37 -10.19 -4.23 12.30
CA ARG A 37 -9.95 -3.62 10.99
C ARG A 37 -8.69 -2.76 10.99
N ASN A 38 -8.51 -1.90 12.00
CA ASN A 38 -7.34 -1.05 12.10
C ASN A 38 -6.06 -1.85 12.39
N LEU A 39 -6.19 -2.97 13.10
CA LEU A 39 -5.06 -3.85 13.44
C LEU A 39 -4.44 -4.48 12.18
N TYR A 40 -5.26 -4.83 11.19
CA TYR A 40 -4.79 -5.44 9.94
C TYR A 40 -4.45 -4.42 8.84
N ILE A 41 -5.16 -3.30 8.76
CA ILE A 41 -4.90 -2.27 7.74
C ILE A 41 -3.49 -1.68 7.89
N LEU A 42 -3.05 -1.47 9.13
CA LEU A 42 -1.75 -0.84 9.43
C LEU A 42 -0.55 -1.64 8.89
N PRO A 43 -0.38 -2.94 9.19
CA PRO A 43 0.69 -3.75 8.62
C PRO A 43 0.57 -3.89 7.09
N ILE A 44 -0.64 -4.02 6.55
CA ILE A 44 -0.85 -4.08 5.09
C ILE A 44 -0.38 -2.79 4.40
N ALA A 45 -0.70 -1.63 4.98
CA ALA A 45 -0.26 -0.33 4.47
C ALA A 45 1.27 -0.18 4.50
N ILE A 46 1.92 -0.65 5.57
CA ILE A 46 3.38 -0.64 5.69
C ILE A 46 4.01 -1.53 4.62
N VAL A 47 3.52 -2.77 4.47
CA VAL A 47 4.02 -3.71 3.45
C VAL A 47 3.80 -3.13 2.05
N GLY A 48 2.61 -2.61 1.75
CA GLY A 48 2.30 -1.98 0.48
C GLY A 48 3.19 -0.79 0.15
N GLY A 49 3.47 0.07 1.14
CA GLY A 49 4.40 1.19 0.99
C GLY A 49 5.84 0.75 0.65
N TRP A 50 6.33 -0.33 1.30
CA TRP A 50 7.64 -0.90 1.01
C TRP A 50 7.71 -1.56 -0.38
N VAL A 51 6.69 -2.33 -0.75
CA VAL A 51 6.57 -2.98 -2.06
C VAL A 51 6.55 -1.94 -3.18
N GLY A 52 5.73 -0.90 -3.04
CA GLY A 52 5.65 0.19 -4.02
C GLY A 52 6.97 0.96 -4.17
N TRP A 53 7.67 1.21 -3.07
CA TRP A 53 9.00 1.81 -3.11
C TRP A 53 10.04 0.91 -3.78
N TYR A 54 10.01 -0.40 -3.52
CA TYR A 54 10.92 -1.35 -4.15
C TYR A 54 10.70 -1.41 -5.67
N LEU A 55 9.44 -1.48 -6.12
CA LEU A 55 9.06 -1.42 -7.53
C LEU A 55 9.53 -0.12 -8.19
N TYR A 56 9.26 1.03 -7.54
CA TYR A 56 9.71 2.33 -8.04
C TYR A 56 11.22 2.38 -8.22
N LYS A 57 11.98 1.88 -7.24
CA LYS A 57 13.45 1.86 -7.30
C LYS A 57 13.98 0.93 -8.40
N GLY A 58 13.30 -0.21 -8.62
CA GLY A 58 13.60 -1.13 -9.72
C GLY A 58 13.38 -0.50 -11.09
N ILE A 59 12.24 0.19 -11.29
CA ILE A 59 11.92 0.91 -12.52
C ILE A 59 12.92 2.03 -12.78
N LYS A 60 13.23 2.83 -11.75
CA LYS A 60 14.19 3.92 -11.87
C LYS A 60 15.58 3.42 -12.30
N ARG A 61 16.10 2.37 -11.66
CA ARG A 61 17.38 1.75 -12.03
C ARG A 61 17.39 1.21 -13.46
N ARG A 62 16.29 0.62 -13.91
CA ARG A 62 16.16 0.18 -15.31
C ARG A 62 16.25 1.36 -16.26
N ASN A 63 15.58 2.46 -15.96
CA ASN A 63 15.60 3.64 -16.81
C ASN A 63 16.99 4.29 -16.88
N ASP A 64 17.71 4.34 -15.75
CA ASP A 64 19.07 4.90 -15.68
C ASP A 64 20.11 4.04 -16.47
N ASN A 65 19.84 2.75 -16.71
CA ASN A 65 20.72 1.85 -17.47
C ASN A 65 20.45 1.85 -19.00
N ILE A 66 19.43 2.56 -19.47
CA ILE A 66 19.00 2.58 -20.89
C ILE A 66 19.45 3.89 -21.58
N PHE A 67 20.01 4.85 -20.83
CA PHE A 67 20.65 6.07 -21.32
C PHE A 67 22.15 6.06 -21.00
#